data_AF-A0A9X0HJU1-F1
#
_entry.id   AF-A0A9X0HJU1-F1
#
_cell.length_a   1.000
_cell.length_b   1.000
_cell.length_c   1.000
_cell.angle_alpha   90.00
_cell.angle_beta   90.00
_cell.angle_gamma   90.00
#
_symmetry.space_group_name_H-M   'P 1'
#
loop_
_entity.id
_entity.type
_entity.pdbx_description
1 polymer ?
#
loop_
_entity_poly.entity_id
_entity_poly.type
_entity_poly.pdbx_seq_one_letter_code
_entity_poly.pdbx_strand_id
1 'polypeptide(L)'
;MKTLLFALLLAASCGSLAACTDGNKETDPAPDAGNFGNNARSEVPDELVGYWLAGSSSIGNFWGYDGRYAGPAYEIALGYRFYKNGTAKQYFYYTSTSTYCRTQVLGYREGTVVFDTRNKTFEFFAASGNYRHYNGCGSSQSPGYGETKPYDSNELYPAKKHRYNGYEVVQQSGKTIWRCALDGGGNQDFEKSTEPQR
;
A
#
# COMPACT_ATOMS: atom_id res chain seq x y z
N MET A 1 -6.17 -37.05 71.42
CA MET A 1 -6.54 -38.27 70.66
C MET A 1 -6.95 -37.87 69.26
N LYS A 2 -6.33 -38.50 68.24
CA LYS A 2 -6.57 -38.40 66.76
C LYS A 2 -6.13 -37.04 66.17
N THR A 3 -5.01 -36.86 65.46
CA THR A 3 -4.39 -37.55 64.30
C THR A 3 -5.31 -37.68 63.09
N LEU A 4 -5.14 -36.78 62.10
CA LEU A 4 -5.42 -36.95 60.66
C LEU A 4 -4.95 -35.65 59.95
N LEU A 5 -3.68 -35.57 59.53
CA LEU A 5 -3.25 -35.76 58.13
C LEU A 5 -4.21 -35.14 57.11
N PHE A 6 -3.97 -33.87 56.76
CA PHE A 6 -4.49 -33.27 55.53
C PHE A 6 -3.37 -33.26 54.49
N ALA A 7 -3.55 -34.07 53.46
CA ALA A 7 -2.60 -34.35 52.41
C ALA A 7 -2.51 -33.21 51.39
N LEU A 8 -1.28 -33.01 50.93
CA LEU A 8 -0.88 -32.33 49.70
C LEU A 8 -1.74 -32.75 48.50
N LEU A 9 -2.28 -31.79 47.75
CA LEU A 9 -2.50 -31.94 46.32
C LEU A 9 -2.12 -30.63 45.61
N LEU A 10 -0.88 -30.63 45.13
CA LEU A 10 -0.33 -29.68 44.18
C LEU A 10 -0.99 -29.97 42.82
N ALA A 11 -2.04 -29.24 42.46
CA ALA A 11 -2.61 -29.27 41.12
C ALA A 11 -2.01 -28.11 40.31
N ALA A 12 -0.94 -28.42 39.58
CA ALA A 12 -0.39 -27.57 38.54
C ALA A 12 -1.40 -27.47 37.38
N SER A 13 -2.24 -26.42 37.41
CA SER A 13 -3.12 -26.10 36.29
C SER A 13 -2.32 -25.33 35.23
N CYS A 14 -2.08 -26.05 34.13
CA CYS A 14 -1.54 -25.60 32.85
C CYS A 14 -1.82 -24.14 32.51
N GLY A 15 -0.74 -23.38 32.34
CA GLY A 15 -0.76 -22.14 31.59
C GLY A 15 -1.09 -22.42 30.13
N SER A 16 -2.32 -22.11 29.73
CA SER A 16 -2.68 -21.96 28.33
C SER A 16 -2.34 -20.54 27.91
N LEU A 17 -1.05 -20.30 27.63
CA LEU A 17 -0.69 -19.19 26.75
C LEU A 17 -1.34 -19.49 25.39
N ALA A 18 -2.49 -18.89 25.14
CA ALA A 18 -2.99 -18.70 23.80
C ALA A 18 -2.01 -17.74 23.09
N ALA A 19 -0.86 -18.28 22.68
CA ALA A 19 -0.10 -17.74 21.58
C ALA A 19 -1.03 -17.89 20.37
N CYS A 20 -1.73 -16.81 20.04
CA CYS A 20 -2.23 -16.62 18.70
C CYS A 20 -1.00 -16.72 17.79
N THR A 21 -0.79 -17.90 17.21
CA THR A 21 0.07 -18.07 16.06
C THR A 21 -0.55 -17.19 14.99
N ASP A 22 0.02 -16.00 14.81
CA ASP A 22 -0.19 -15.19 13.62
C ASP A 22 0.07 -16.10 12.44
N GLY A 23 -1.03 -16.56 11.83
CA GLY A 23 -0.98 -17.34 10.60
C GLY A 23 -0.16 -16.55 9.61
N ASN A 24 0.83 -17.22 9.02
CA ASN A 24 1.66 -16.78 7.91
C ASN A 24 0.93 -15.75 7.03
N LYS A 25 1.10 -14.46 7.35
CA LYS A 25 0.81 -13.40 6.39
C LYS A 25 1.96 -13.49 5.42
N GLU A 26 1.64 -13.98 4.23
CA GLU A 26 2.53 -14.03 3.08
C GLU A 26 3.13 -12.63 2.89
N THR A 27 4.31 -12.41 3.48
CA THR A 27 5.04 -11.16 3.36
C THR A 27 5.74 -11.27 2.03
N ASP A 28 5.02 -10.91 0.95
CA ASP A 28 5.54 -10.79 -0.41
C ASP A 28 6.98 -10.22 -0.27
N PRO A 29 8.03 -10.95 -0.67
CA PRO A 29 9.38 -10.60 -0.31
C PRO A 29 9.76 -9.23 -0.86
N ALA A 30 10.65 -8.51 -0.17
CA ALA A 30 11.18 -7.26 -0.69
C ALA A 30 11.78 -7.52 -2.08
N PRO A 31 11.43 -6.72 -3.11
CA PRO A 31 12.05 -6.85 -4.41
C PRO A 31 13.57 -6.71 -4.28
N ASP A 32 14.31 -7.44 -5.12
CA ASP A 32 15.77 -7.33 -5.15
C ASP A 32 16.18 -5.90 -5.50
N ALA A 33 17.02 -5.33 -4.64
CA ALA A 33 17.55 -3.99 -4.76
C ALA A 33 18.24 -3.73 -6.10
N GLY A 34 18.84 -4.76 -6.71
CA GLY A 34 19.60 -4.67 -7.95
C GLY A 34 18.78 -4.31 -9.19
N ASN A 35 17.46 -4.50 -9.17
CA ASN A 35 16.60 -4.31 -10.35
C ASN A 35 16.10 -2.87 -10.57
N PHE A 36 16.48 -1.91 -9.73
CA PHE A 36 15.96 -0.53 -9.80
C PHE A 36 16.97 0.51 -10.32
N GLY A 37 18.07 0.05 -10.92
CA GLY A 37 19.11 0.92 -11.48
C GLY A 37 19.73 1.87 -10.45
N ASN A 38 20.15 3.06 -10.90
CA ASN A 38 20.80 4.07 -10.06
C ASN A 38 19.81 4.99 -9.32
N ASN A 39 18.56 4.57 -9.14
CA ASN A 39 17.58 5.37 -8.41
C ASN A 39 18.00 5.57 -6.95
N ALA A 40 17.86 6.81 -6.47
CA ALA A 40 18.18 7.17 -5.09
C ALA A 40 17.34 6.34 -4.11
N ARG A 41 17.96 5.98 -2.97
CA ARG A 41 17.29 5.20 -1.92
C ARG A 41 17.85 5.51 -0.54
N SER A 42 17.01 5.36 0.47
CA SER A 42 17.40 5.32 1.88
C SER A 42 16.74 4.12 2.57
N GLU A 43 17.22 3.74 3.76
CA GLU A 43 16.42 2.86 4.60
C GLU A 43 15.08 3.50 4.95
N VAL A 44 14.04 2.67 5.07
CA VAL A 44 12.72 3.10 5.52
C VAL A 44 12.68 3.07 7.05
N PRO A 45 12.20 4.14 7.73
CA PRO A 45 11.96 4.12 9.17
C PRO A 45 11.01 2.98 9.58
N ASP A 46 11.27 2.33 10.71
CA ASP A 46 10.54 1.10 11.09
C ASP A 46 9.02 1.31 11.18
N GLU A 47 8.59 2.46 11.68
CA GLU A 47 7.17 2.85 11.75
C GLU A 47 6.49 2.94 10.38
N LEU A 48 7.27 3.24 9.33
CA LEU A 48 6.79 3.38 7.95
C LEU A 48 6.82 2.07 7.16
N VAL A 49 7.50 1.02 7.62
CA VAL A 49 7.53 -0.28 6.92
C VAL A 49 6.14 -0.92 6.88
N GLY A 50 5.68 -1.36 5.71
CA GLY A 50 4.36 -1.99 5.54
C GLY A 50 3.47 -1.24 4.54
N TYR A 51 2.16 -1.53 4.61
CA TYR A 51 1.17 -0.97 3.68
C TYR A 51 0.51 0.31 4.21
N TRP A 52 0.22 1.21 3.28
CA TRP A 52 -0.36 2.52 3.53
C TRP A 52 -1.36 2.84 2.42
N LEU A 53 -2.60 3.16 2.76
CA LEU A 53 -3.66 3.40 1.79
C LEU A 53 -4.30 4.77 1.98
N ALA A 54 -4.53 5.48 0.89
CA ALA A 54 -5.28 6.71 0.85
C ALA A 54 -6.32 6.67 -0.26
N GLY A 55 -7.42 7.39 -0.07
CA GLY A 55 -8.51 7.49 -1.04
C GLY A 55 -9.80 6.79 -0.61
N SER A 56 -10.83 6.94 -1.44
CA SER A 56 -12.20 6.48 -1.15
C SER A 56 -12.48 5.03 -1.57
N SER A 57 -11.62 4.45 -2.41
CA SER A 57 -11.80 3.10 -2.95
C SER A 57 -10.87 2.12 -2.24
N SER A 58 -11.39 0.94 -1.88
CA SER A 58 -10.51 -0.12 -1.38
C SER A 58 -9.65 -0.65 -2.52
N ILE A 59 -8.35 -0.37 -2.44
CA ILE A 59 -7.31 -1.02 -3.22
C ILE A 59 -7.28 -2.56 -2.95
N GLY A 60 -7.98 -3.08 -1.94
CA GLY A 60 -8.06 -4.53 -1.66
C GLY A 60 -8.57 -5.38 -2.83
N ASN A 61 -9.41 -4.84 -3.71
CA ASN A 61 -9.88 -5.55 -4.91
C ASN A 61 -8.97 -5.35 -6.15
N PHE A 62 -7.78 -4.77 -5.97
CA PHE A 62 -6.89 -4.39 -7.07
C PHE A 62 -6.63 -5.56 -8.04
N TRP A 63 -6.35 -6.76 -7.55
CA TRP A 63 -6.01 -7.91 -8.39
C TRP A 63 -7.20 -8.48 -9.16
N GLY A 64 -8.34 -8.63 -8.47
CA GLY A 64 -9.57 -9.22 -9.02
C GLY A 64 -10.41 -8.26 -9.87
N TYR A 65 -9.96 -7.02 -10.07
CA TYR A 65 -10.75 -6.03 -10.80
C TYR A 65 -10.97 -6.41 -12.27
N ASP A 66 -12.24 -6.52 -12.66
CA ASP A 66 -12.69 -6.96 -13.98
C ASP A 66 -13.33 -5.83 -14.83
N GLY A 67 -13.37 -4.61 -14.29
CA GLY A 67 -14.01 -3.46 -14.94
C GLY A 67 -15.44 -3.17 -14.48
N ARG A 68 -16.05 -3.98 -13.60
CA ARG A 68 -17.47 -3.85 -13.22
C ARG A 68 -17.76 -2.92 -12.03
N TYR A 69 -16.75 -2.46 -11.28
CA TYR A 69 -16.97 -1.52 -10.17
C TYR A 69 -17.20 -0.11 -10.71
N ALA A 70 -18.41 0.41 -10.49
CA ALA A 70 -18.84 1.74 -10.91
C ALA A 70 -19.04 2.67 -9.69
N GLY A 71 -18.06 2.71 -8.78
CA GLY A 71 -18.00 3.67 -7.67
C GLY A 71 -18.13 5.13 -8.11
N PRO A 72 -18.01 6.10 -7.18
CA PRO A 72 -18.15 7.52 -7.49
C PRO A 72 -17.37 7.97 -8.75
N ALA A 73 -17.88 8.97 -9.47
CA ALA A 73 -17.08 9.64 -10.48
C ALA A 73 -15.97 10.42 -9.77
N TYR A 74 -14.73 10.36 -10.26
CA TYR A 74 -13.54 11.01 -9.68
C TYR A 74 -12.96 10.34 -8.41
N GLU A 75 -12.91 9.02 -8.39
CA GLU A 75 -12.14 8.30 -7.38
C GLU A 75 -10.66 8.24 -7.72
N ILE A 76 -9.85 8.51 -6.69
CA ILE A 76 -8.42 8.24 -6.67
C ILE A 76 -8.14 7.46 -5.39
N ALA A 77 -7.59 6.26 -5.55
CA ALA A 77 -6.99 5.52 -4.46
C ALA A 77 -5.50 5.37 -4.74
N LEU A 78 -4.68 5.60 -3.72
CA LEU A 78 -3.24 5.49 -3.77
C LEU A 78 -2.77 4.65 -2.60
N GLY A 79 -1.97 3.64 -2.88
CA GLY A 79 -1.40 2.75 -1.90
C GLY A 79 0.11 2.73 -2.02
N TYR A 80 0.79 2.56 -0.90
CA TYR A 80 2.21 2.22 -0.89
C TYR A 80 2.42 0.96 -0.05
N ARG A 81 3.41 0.18 -0.47
CA ARG A 81 4.08 -0.76 0.41
C ARG A 81 5.55 -0.39 0.49
N PHE A 82 6.01 -0.07 1.68
CA PHE A 82 7.41 0.23 1.94
C PHE A 82 8.13 -0.96 2.56
N TYR A 83 9.31 -1.27 2.04
CA TYR A 83 10.19 -2.29 2.57
C TYR A 83 11.39 -1.64 3.27
N LYS A 84 11.91 -2.30 4.30
CA LYS A 84 13.02 -1.76 5.11
C LYS A 84 14.23 -1.33 4.27
N ASN A 85 14.53 -2.05 3.19
CA ASN A 85 15.67 -1.83 2.30
C ASN A 85 15.54 -0.62 1.34
N GLY A 86 14.50 0.21 1.47
CA GLY A 86 14.30 1.38 0.60
C GLY A 86 13.64 1.06 -0.74
N THR A 87 13.13 -0.15 -0.92
CA THR A 87 12.28 -0.49 -2.07
C THR A 87 10.81 -0.22 -1.73
N ALA A 88 9.99 0.02 -2.75
CA ALA A 88 8.57 0.24 -2.57
C ALA A 88 7.74 -0.22 -3.76
N LYS A 89 6.48 -0.55 -3.49
CA LYS A 89 5.42 -0.67 -4.50
C LYS A 89 4.41 0.43 -4.29
N GLN A 90 4.10 1.20 -5.32
CA GLN A 90 2.99 2.15 -5.35
C GLN A 90 1.84 1.52 -6.13
N TYR A 91 0.68 1.41 -5.53
CA TYR A 91 -0.56 0.97 -6.16
C TYR A 91 -1.43 2.20 -6.40
N PHE A 92 -2.13 2.24 -7.53
CA PHE A 92 -3.06 3.32 -7.77
C PHE A 92 -4.27 2.82 -8.52
N TYR A 93 -5.39 3.50 -8.27
CA TYR A 93 -6.63 3.35 -8.99
C TYR A 93 -7.17 4.76 -9.25
N TYR A 94 -7.33 5.09 -10.52
CA TYR A 94 -7.82 6.37 -10.99
C TYR A 94 -9.08 6.13 -11.81
N THR A 95 -10.11 6.93 -11.55
CA THR A 95 -11.32 6.94 -12.36
C THR A 95 -11.63 8.36 -12.82
N SER A 96 -12.07 8.46 -14.07
CA SER A 96 -12.58 9.70 -14.63
C SER A 96 -13.85 9.40 -15.40
N THR A 97 -14.84 10.27 -15.27
CA THR A 97 -16.09 10.19 -16.01
C THR A 97 -16.26 11.46 -16.82
N SER A 98 -16.46 11.34 -18.12
CA SER A 98 -16.80 12.44 -19.01
C SER A 98 -18.06 12.09 -19.80
N THR A 99 -19.13 12.88 -19.62
CA THR A 99 -20.46 12.62 -20.17
C THR A 99 -20.97 11.21 -19.83
N TYR A 100 -20.92 10.25 -20.76
CA TYR A 100 -21.33 8.84 -20.59
C TYR A 100 -20.14 7.86 -20.57
N CYS A 101 -18.93 8.38 -20.71
CA CYS A 101 -17.69 7.61 -20.73
C CYS A 101 -17.09 7.53 -19.34
N ARG A 102 -16.79 6.32 -18.88
CA ARG A 102 -15.94 6.12 -17.70
C ARG A 102 -14.63 5.48 -18.13
N THR A 103 -13.53 6.11 -17.74
CA THR A 103 -12.17 5.59 -17.92
C THR A 103 -11.61 5.25 -16.55
N GLN A 104 -11.05 4.06 -16.42
CA GLN A 104 -10.45 3.57 -15.18
C GLN A 104 -9.05 3.08 -15.49
N VAL A 105 -8.10 3.52 -14.68
CA VAL A 105 -6.71 3.09 -14.75
C VAL A 105 -6.33 2.54 -13.40
N LEU A 106 -5.91 1.30 -13.37
CA LEU A 106 -5.34 0.67 -12.18
C LEU A 106 -3.99 0.09 -12.55
N GLY A 107 -3.02 0.35 -11.70
CA GLY A 107 -1.68 -0.17 -11.90
C GLY A 107 -0.87 -0.14 -10.63
N TYR A 108 0.32 -0.71 -10.74
CA TYR A 108 1.33 -0.55 -9.72
C TYR A 108 2.65 -0.17 -10.37
N ARG A 109 3.46 0.54 -9.60
CA ARG A 109 4.84 0.88 -9.92
C ARG A 109 5.73 0.32 -8.83
N GLU A 110 6.86 -0.22 -9.22
CA GLU A 110 7.90 -0.65 -8.29
C GLU A 110 9.12 0.26 -8.46
N GLY A 111 9.86 0.44 -7.38
CA GLY A 111 10.99 1.34 -7.38
C GLY A 111 11.60 1.52 -6.01
N THR A 112 12.24 2.66 -5.81
CA THR A 112 12.91 3.01 -4.56
C THR A 112 12.32 4.25 -3.91
N VAL A 113 12.58 4.40 -2.62
CA VAL A 113 12.15 5.55 -1.83
C VAL A 113 13.30 6.18 -1.07
N VAL A 114 13.20 7.48 -0.88
CA VAL A 114 14.06 8.25 0.02
C VAL A 114 13.18 8.89 1.09
N PHE A 115 13.46 8.57 2.35
CA PHE A 115 12.88 9.21 3.52
C PHE A 115 13.95 10.06 4.21
N ASP A 116 13.76 11.37 4.21
CA ASP A 116 14.54 12.27 5.06
C ASP A 116 13.73 12.55 6.33
N THR A 117 14.08 11.88 7.42
CA THR A 117 13.38 12.00 8.71
C THR A 117 13.62 13.34 9.39
N ARG A 118 14.70 14.04 9.04
CA ARG A 118 15.07 15.35 9.59
C ARG A 118 14.27 16.45 8.89
N ASN A 119 14.26 16.44 7.56
CA ASN A 119 13.56 17.43 6.75
C ASN A 119 12.10 17.05 6.48
N LYS A 120 11.66 15.88 6.97
CA LYS A 120 10.31 15.33 6.78
C LYS A 120 9.92 15.27 5.31
N THR A 121 10.82 14.82 4.45
CA THR A 121 10.55 14.65 3.02
C THR A 121 10.49 13.18 2.64
N PHE A 122 9.62 12.87 1.68
CA PHE A 122 9.49 11.57 1.05
C PHE A 122 9.60 11.74 -0.46
N GLU A 123 10.34 10.85 -1.11
CA GLU A 123 10.46 10.80 -2.56
C GLU A 123 10.31 9.36 -3.07
N PHE A 124 9.57 9.18 -4.16
CA PHE A 124 9.40 7.89 -4.83
C PHE A 124 9.97 7.93 -6.25
N PHE A 125 10.84 6.96 -6.54
CA PHE A 125 11.52 6.80 -7.82
C PHE A 125 11.03 5.51 -8.49
N ALA A 126 10.12 5.65 -9.45
CA ALA A 126 9.59 4.50 -10.19
C ALA A 126 10.64 3.96 -11.17
N ALA A 127 10.68 2.64 -11.31
CA ALA A 127 11.62 1.94 -12.18
C ALA A 127 10.96 0.88 -13.07
N SER A 128 9.85 0.29 -12.61
CA SER A 128 9.08 -0.69 -13.37
C SER A 128 7.63 -0.67 -12.91
N GLY A 129 6.79 -1.49 -13.54
CA GLY A 129 5.43 -1.72 -13.11
C GLY A 129 4.52 -2.11 -14.26
N ASN A 130 3.24 -2.25 -13.95
CA ASN A 130 2.21 -2.59 -14.92
C ASN A 130 0.94 -1.81 -14.63
N TYR A 131 0.12 -1.65 -15.65
CA TYR A 131 -1.20 -1.04 -15.53
C TYR A 131 -2.22 -1.71 -16.45
N ARG A 132 -3.50 -1.50 -16.15
CA ARG A 132 -4.65 -1.93 -16.93
C ARG A 132 -5.57 -0.73 -17.16
N HIS A 133 -6.10 -0.63 -18.38
CA HIS A 133 -7.06 0.41 -18.74
C HIS A 133 -8.42 -0.22 -19.01
N TYR A 134 -9.47 0.38 -18.44
CA TYR A 134 -10.85 0.04 -18.71
C TYR A 134 -11.51 1.30 -19.26
N ASN A 135 -12.10 1.18 -20.45
CA ASN A 135 -12.81 2.28 -21.09
C ASN A 135 -14.23 1.81 -21.41
N GLY A 136 -15.21 2.46 -20.77
CA GLY A 136 -16.64 2.21 -20.98
C GLY A 136 -17.27 3.11 -22.06
N CYS A 137 -16.48 3.83 -22.85
CA CYS A 137 -17.00 4.62 -23.97
C CYS A 137 -17.54 3.73 -25.10
N GLY A 138 -18.84 3.80 -25.37
CA GLY A 138 -19.46 3.11 -26.51
C GLY A 138 -19.91 1.68 -26.20
N SER A 139 -20.43 0.97 -27.22
CA SER A 139 -21.01 -0.37 -27.08
C SER A 139 -20.00 -1.52 -27.19
N SER A 140 -18.72 -1.23 -27.44
CA SER A 140 -17.65 -2.22 -27.56
C SER A 140 -16.47 -1.82 -26.70
N GLN A 141 -15.89 -2.79 -26.00
CA GLN A 141 -14.59 -2.65 -25.36
C GLN A 141 -13.54 -2.35 -26.45
N SER A 142 -12.80 -1.25 -26.30
CA SER A 142 -11.69 -0.93 -27.20
C SER A 142 -10.57 -1.99 -27.11
N PRO A 143 -9.73 -2.18 -28.13
CA PRO A 143 -8.54 -3.02 -28.04
C PRO A 143 -7.68 -2.66 -26.81
N GLY A 144 -7.22 -3.67 -26.06
CA GLY A 144 -6.47 -3.47 -24.82
C GLY A 144 -7.32 -3.30 -23.56
N TYR A 145 -8.65 -3.50 -23.63
CA TYR A 145 -9.53 -3.41 -22.46
C TYR A 145 -9.16 -4.44 -21.39
N GLY A 146 -8.78 -3.97 -20.20
CA GLY A 146 -8.40 -4.80 -19.06
C GLY A 146 -7.07 -5.56 -19.25
N GLU A 147 -6.42 -5.43 -20.41
CA GLU A 147 -5.13 -6.06 -20.66
C GLU A 147 -4.04 -5.43 -19.79
N THR A 148 -3.16 -6.28 -19.26
CA THR A 148 -2.02 -5.82 -18.46
C THR A 148 -0.92 -5.36 -19.41
N LYS A 149 -0.58 -4.07 -19.31
CA LYS A 149 0.51 -3.46 -20.05
C LYS A 149 1.67 -3.10 -19.10
N PRO A 150 2.91 -3.53 -19.41
CA PRO A 150 4.08 -3.03 -18.69
C PRO A 150 4.34 -1.58 -19.03
N TYR A 151 4.84 -0.82 -18.07
CA TYR A 151 5.31 0.53 -18.35
C TYR A 151 6.55 0.51 -19.25
N ASP A 152 6.58 1.42 -20.22
CA ASP A 152 7.79 1.74 -20.95
C ASP A 152 8.63 2.82 -20.23
N SER A 153 9.86 3.04 -20.71
CA SER A 153 10.80 4.00 -20.12
C SER A 153 10.30 5.45 -20.19
N ASN A 154 9.51 5.80 -21.20
CA ASN A 154 8.97 7.15 -21.38
C ASN A 154 7.81 7.39 -20.40
N GLU A 155 6.95 6.38 -20.18
CA GLU A 155 5.87 6.42 -19.19
C GLU A 155 6.41 6.48 -17.74
N LEU A 156 7.62 5.93 -17.51
CA LEU A 156 8.34 6.03 -16.24
C LEU A 156 9.15 7.31 -16.08
N TYR A 157 9.24 8.18 -17.09
CA TYR A 157 9.92 9.48 -16.98
C TYR A 157 8.97 10.59 -16.47
N PRO A 158 9.44 11.58 -15.67
CA PRO A 158 10.70 11.54 -14.93
C PRO A 158 10.68 10.40 -13.90
N ALA A 159 11.85 9.80 -13.62
CA ALA A 159 11.97 8.68 -12.70
C ALA A 159 11.41 9.01 -11.30
N LYS A 160 11.61 10.26 -10.85
CA LYS A 160 10.97 10.82 -9.66
C LYS A 160 9.51 11.12 -9.95
N LYS A 161 8.61 10.30 -9.39
CA LYS A 161 7.16 10.40 -9.64
C LYS A 161 6.43 11.19 -8.57
N HIS A 162 6.85 11.10 -7.32
CA HIS A 162 6.19 11.81 -6.22
C HIS A 162 7.20 12.35 -5.22
N ARG A 163 6.81 13.48 -4.63
CA ARG A 163 7.48 14.10 -3.49
C ARG A 163 6.42 14.61 -2.53
N TYR A 164 6.59 14.31 -1.25
CA TYR A 164 5.86 14.96 -0.17
C TYR A 164 6.84 15.69 0.74
N ASN A 165 6.45 16.88 1.19
CA ASN A 165 7.20 17.66 2.17
C ASN A 165 6.39 17.75 3.46
N GLY A 166 7.05 17.77 4.62
CA GLY A 166 6.38 17.88 5.91
C GLY A 166 5.53 16.67 6.25
N TYR A 167 5.95 15.45 5.91
CA TYR A 167 5.19 14.27 6.34
C TYR A 167 5.28 14.05 7.86
N GLU A 168 4.24 13.47 8.43
CA GLU A 168 4.18 13.06 9.83
C GLU A 168 3.50 11.70 9.98
N VAL A 169 3.80 11.00 11.08
CA VAL A 169 3.09 9.79 11.49
C VAL A 169 2.31 10.12 12.75
N VAL A 170 0.99 10.03 12.69
CA VAL A 170 0.09 10.42 13.79
C VAL A 170 -0.87 9.28 14.15
N GLN A 171 -1.31 9.25 15.40
CA GLN A 171 -2.41 8.39 15.84
C GLN A 171 -3.69 9.22 15.86
N GLN A 172 -4.70 8.82 15.09
CA GLN A 172 -5.98 9.51 15.02
C GLN A 172 -7.12 8.50 14.99
N SER A 173 -8.06 8.61 15.94
CA SER A 173 -9.23 7.71 16.03
C SER A 173 -8.86 6.22 16.06
N GLY A 174 -7.78 5.86 16.75
CA GLY A 174 -7.29 4.47 16.85
C GLY A 174 -6.56 3.95 15.61
N LYS A 175 -6.30 4.82 14.62
CA LYS A 175 -5.60 4.50 13.38
C LYS A 175 -4.23 5.17 13.33
N THR A 176 -3.25 4.47 12.78
CA THR A 176 -1.95 5.06 12.44
C THR A 176 -2.03 5.68 11.05
N ILE A 177 -1.78 6.98 10.96
CA ILE A 177 -1.87 7.78 9.74
C ILE A 177 -0.49 8.30 9.37
N TRP A 178 -0.05 8.00 8.15
CA TRP A 178 1.06 8.70 7.50
C TRP A 178 0.45 9.87 6.73
N ARG A 179 0.60 11.07 7.29
CA ARG A 179 0.02 12.29 6.75
C ARG A 179 1.08 13.03 5.94
N CYS A 180 0.73 13.41 4.73
CA CYS A 180 1.59 14.16 3.83
C CYS A 180 0.94 15.50 3.48
N ALA A 181 1.63 16.61 3.76
CA ALA A 181 1.13 17.92 3.37
C ALA A 181 1.10 18.06 1.84
N LEU A 182 0.05 18.73 1.34
CA LEU A 182 -0.12 19.09 -0.06
C LEU A 182 0.12 20.60 -0.22
N ASP A 183 0.65 21.00 -1.38
CA ASP A 183 1.02 22.40 -1.65
C ASP A 183 -0.17 23.39 -1.56
N GLY A 184 -1.42 22.89 -1.59
CA GLY A 184 -2.64 23.68 -1.42
C GLY A 184 -3.13 23.85 0.02
N GLY A 185 -2.33 23.48 1.03
CA GLY A 185 -2.70 23.58 2.45
C GLY A 185 -3.60 22.44 2.96
N GLY A 186 -3.89 21.46 2.11
CA GLY A 186 -4.55 20.20 2.50
C GLY A 186 -3.54 19.12 2.89
N ASN A 187 -4.07 17.97 3.31
CA ASN A 187 -3.27 16.78 3.63
C ASN A 187 -3.74 15.58 2.80
N GLN A 188 -2.79 14.75 2.39
CA GLN A 188 -3.05 13.39 1.95
C GLN A 188 -2.76 12.45 3.12
N ASP A 189 -3.81 11.88 3.69
CA ASP A 189 -3.71 10.93 4.80
C ASP A 189 -3.70 9.52 4.26
N PHE A 190 -2.63 8.77 4.57
CA PHE A 190 -2.54 7.35 4.32
C PHE A 190 -2.74 6.59 5.62
N GLU A 191 -3.73 5.71 5.66
CA GLU A 191 -3.97 4.82 6.78
C GLU A 191 -3.09 3.58 6.69
N LYS A 192 -2.48 3.18 7.81
CA LYS A 192 -1.75 1.92 7.90
C LYS A 192 -2.69 0.76 7.58
N SER A 193 -2.30 -0.08 6.64
CA SER A 193 -3.13 -1.17 6.14
C SER A 193 -2.37 -2.50 6.15
N THR A 194 -3.09 -3.56 5.80
CA THR A 194 -2.51 -4.84 5.39
C THR A 194 -2.67 -5.11 3.89
N GLU A 195 -3.33 -4.20 3.16
CA GLU A 195 -3.71 -4.31 1.75
C GLU A 195 -2.99 -3.28 0.85
N PRO A 196 -2.89 -3.54 -0.47
CA PRO A 196 -3.35 -4.75 -1.17
C PRO A 196 -2.36 -5.90 -0.95
N GLN A 197 -2.84 -7.05 -0.50
CA GLN A 197 -2.07 -8.28 -0.59
C GLN A 197 -2.25 -8.85 -1.99
N ARG A 198 -1.23 -9.55 -2.49
CA ARG A 198 -1.31 -10.30 -3.74
C ARG A 198 -1.66 -11.74 -3.45
#